data_AF-A0A1J3GLB6-F1
#
_entry.id   AF-A0A1J3GLB6-F1
#
_cell.length_a   1.000
_cell.length_b   1.000
_cell.length_c   1.000
_cell.angle_alpha   90.00
_cell.angle_beta   90.00
_cell.angle_gamma   90.00
#
_symmetry.space_group_name_H-M   'P 1'
#
loop_
_entity.id
_entity.type
_entity.pdbx_description
1 polymer ?
#
loop_
_entity_poly.entity_id
_entity_poly.type
_entity_poly.pdbx_seq_one_letter_code
_entity_poly.pdbx_strand_id
1 'polypeptide(L)'
;EALRSKHNNLASELEILLTEIGSRFVTLPEERLLAVVNALLHRCYKYPTATTAEVPQPLKKELSGVCKACFSADAVTKHVEFVREYKQGFEHDLDPESKSFPVSLAELTKRLKEWKSILQSNVEDRFPAVLRLEDESKMLRDFNVVDVE
;
A
#
# COMPACT_ATOMS: atom_id res chain seq x y z
N GLU A 1 17.80 -9.14 26.72
CA GLU A 1 19.26 -8.88 26.89
C GLU A 1 20.15 -10.12 27.03
N ALA A 2 19.81 -11.13 27.84
CA ALA A 2 20.71 -12.28 28.09
C ALA A 2 21.08 -13.13 26.85
N LEU A 3 20.25 -13.13 25.79
CA LEU A 3 20.55 -13.77 24.49
C LEU A 3 21.50 -12.93 23.64
N ARG A 4 21.32 -11.60 23.63
CA ARG A 4 22.20 -10.64 22.94
C ARG A 4 23.61 -10.67 23.52
N SER A 5 23.74 -10.78 24.84
CA SER A 5 25.06 -10.85 25.50
C SER A 5 25.77 -12.19 25.30
N LYS A 6 25.04 -13.28 25.05
CA LYS A 6 25.62 -14.62 24.79
C LYS A 6 25.97 -14.87 23.33
N HIS A 7 25.24 -14.24 22.41
CA HIS A 7 25.39 -14.42 20.96
C HIS A 7 25.41 -13.06 20.26
N ASN A 8 26.38 -12.23 20.61
CA ASN A 8 26.44 -10.83 20.16
C ASN A 8 26.62 -10.72 18.64
N ASN A 9 27.44 -11.58 18.03
CA ASN A 9 27.66 -11.60 16.58
C ASN A 9 26.37 -11.95 15.82
N LEU A 10 25.76 -13.09 16.16
CA LEU A 10 24.45 -13.50 15.62
C LEU A 10 23.39 -12.41 15.78
N ALA A 11 23.28 -11.79 16.96
CA ALA A 11 22.28 -10.75 17.18
C ALA A 11 22.54 -9.50 16.32
N SER A 12 23.80 -9.08 16.19
CA SER A 12 24.21 -7.95 15.36
C SER A 12 23.92 -8.21 13.88
N GLU A 13 24.31 -9.38 13.37
CA GLU A 13 24.09 -9.75 11.96
C GLU A 13 22.61 -9.85 11.61
N LEU A 14 21.78 -10.41 12.52
CA LEU A 14 20.33 -10.43 12.34
C LEU A 14 19.72 -9.03 12.34
N GLU A 15 20.23 -8.11 13.17
CA GLU A 15 19.75 -6.72 13.18
C GLU A 15 20.11 -5.97 11.90
N ILE A 16 21.31 -6.18 11.36
CA ILE A 16 21.75 -5.60 10.09
C ILE A 16 20.87 -6.14 8.95
N LEU A 17 20.66 -7.46 8.90
CA LEU A 17 19.83 -8.11 7.90
C LEU A 17 18.39 -7.61 7.96
N LEU A 18 17.78 -7.53 9.14
CA LEU A 18 16.43 -7.00 9.32
C LEU A 18 16.32 -5.54 8.91
N THR A 19 17.35 -4.74 9.19
CA THR A 19 17.40 -3.32 8.81
C THR A 19 17.51 -3.13 7.30
N GLU A 20 18.38 -3.91 6.64
CA GLU A 20 18.54 -3.85 5.18
C GLU A 20 17.28 -4.34 4.46
N ILE A 21 16.67 -5.45 4.91
CA ILE A 21 15.38 -5.91 4.35
C ILE A 21 14.30 -4.85 4.56
N GLY A 22 14.19 -4.32 5.78
CA GLY A 22 13.18 -3.35 6.15
C GLY A 22 13.35 -1.97 5.51
N SER A 23 14.48 -1.68 4.88
CA SER A 23 14.72 -0.42 4.16
C SER A 23 14.66 -0.58 2.64
N ARG A 24 15.12 -1.71 2.11
CA ARG A 24 15.17 -1.98 0.66
C ARG A 24 13.86 -2.51 0.09
N PHE A 25 13.14 -3.33 0.85
CA PHE A 25 11.94 -4.03 0.38
C PHE A 25 10.65 -3.45 1.01
N VAL A 26 10.65 -2.14 1.25
CA VAL A 26 9.47 -1.44 1.77
C VAL A 26 8.42 -1.37 0.67
N THR A 27 7.20 -1.78 0.99
CA THR A 27 6.04 -1.63 0.11
C THR A 27 5.86 -0.17 -0.30
N LEU A 28 5.81 0.09 -1.61
CA LEU A 28 5.61 1.45 -2.10
C LEU A 28 4.21 1.98 -1.74
N PRO A 29 4.04 3.32 -1.68
CA PRO A 29 2.73 3.92 -1.44
C PRO A 29 1.70 3.53 -2.52
N GLU A 30 2.10 3.33 -3.79
CA GLU A 30 1.21 2.87 -4.85
C GLU A 30 0.67 1.45 -4.60
N GLU A 31 1.55 0.51 -4.24
CA GLU A 31 1.18 -0.87 -3.92
C GLU A 31 0.25 -0.93 -2.71
N ARG A 32 0.54 -0.12 -1.69
CA ARG A 32 -0.31 0.00 -0.50
C ARG A 32 -1.69 0.53 -0.87
N LEU A 33 -1.78 1.58 -1.70
CA LEU A 33 -3.05 2.12 -2.16
C LEU A 33 -3.83 1.09 -3.00
N LEU A 34 -3.16 0.36 -3.90
CA LEU A 34 -3.75 -0.71 -4.70
C LEU A 34 -4.33 -1.84 -3.84
N ALA A 35 -3.61 -2.25 -2.79
CA ALA A 35 -4.07 -3.26 -1.84
C ALA A 35 -5.35 -2.80 -1.12
N VAL A 36 -5.40 -1.54 -0.70
CA VAL A 36 -6.57 -0.94 -0.04
C VAL A 36 -7.76 -0.85 -1.00
N VAL A 37 -7.55 -0.42 -2.25
CA VAL A 37 -8.60 -0.38 -3.28
C VAL A 37 -9.16 -1.77 -3.55
N ASN A 38 -8.31 -2.80 -3.65
CA ASN A 38 -8.75 -4.18 -3.78
C ASN A 38 -9.59 -4.66 -2.58
N ALA A 39 -9.16 -4.34 -1.36
CA ALA A 39 -9.91 -4.69 -0.15
C ALA A 39 -11.30 -4.03 -0.13
N LEU A 40 -11.38 -2.74 -0.48
CA LEU A 40 -12.63 -1.99 -0.61
C LEU A 40 -13.54 -2.59 -1.68
N LEU A 41 -12.98 -2.94 -2.85
CA LEU A 41 -13.71 -3.58 -3.94
C LEU A 41 -14.30 -4.94 -3.52
N HIS A 42 -13.50 -5.79 -2.87
CA HIS A 42 -13.98 -7.07 -2.34
C HIS A 42 -15.09 -6.88 -1.31
N ARG A 43 -15.00 -5.83 -0.49
CA ARG A 43 -16.05 -5.51 0.48
C ARG A 43 -17.33 -5.03 -0.20
N CYS A 44 -17.23 -4.22 -1.26
CA CYS A 44 -18.37 -3.84 -2.08
C CYS A 44 -19.10 -5.07 -2.65
N TYR A 45 -18.37 -6.07 -3.14
CA TYR A 45 -18.98 -7.31 -3.66
C TYR A 45 -19.63 -8.20 -2.59
N LYS A 46 -19.10 -8.17 -1.36
CA LYS A 46 -19.65 -8.97 -0.25
C LYS A 46 -20.87 -8.32 0.41
N TYR A 47 -21.24 -7.10 0.02
CA TYR A 47 -22.41 -6.44 0.60
C TYR A 47 -23.70 -7.13 0.15
N PRO A 48 -24.58 -7.55 1.08
CA PRO A 48 -25.82 -8.27 0.75
C PRO A 48 -26.92 -7.37 0.16
N THR A 49 -26.62 -6.11 -0.13
CA THR A 49 -27.58 -5.11 -0.62
C THR A 49 -27.59 -5.11 -2.16
N ALA A 50 -28.75 -4.88 -2.77
CA ALA A 50 -28.85 -4.75 -4.23
C ALA A 50 -27.84 -3.71 -4.75
N THR A 51 -27.16 -3.99 -5.87
CA THR A 51 -26.12 -3.12 -6.45
C THR A 51 -26.63 -1.74 -6.88
N THR A 52 -27.95 -1.55 -6.95
CA THR A 52 -28.63 -0.27 -7.19
C THR A 52 -28.87 0.55 -5.93
N ALA A 53 -28.61 -0.01 -4.73
CA ALA A 53 -28.79 0.70 -3.47
C ALA A 53 -27.70 1.74 -3.25
N GLU A 54 -28.03 2.73 -2.43
CA GLU A 54 -27.10 3.78 -2.03
C GLU A 54 -25.88 3.21 -1.30
N VAL A 55 -24.76 3.92 -1.40
CA VAL A 55 -23.52 3.52 -0.73
C VAL A 55 -23.72 3.47 0.80
N PRO A 56 -23.50 2.32 1.46
CA PRO A 56 -23.75 2.19 2.89
C PRO A 56 -22.82 3.10 3.72
N GLN A 57 -23.39 3.72 4.76
CA GLN A 57 -22.66 4.58 5.71
C GLN A 57 -21.33 4.00 6.25
N PRO A 58 -21.23 2.72 6.66
CA PRO A 58 -19.96 2.13 7.07
C PRO A 58 -18.88 2.19 5.98
N LEU A 59 -19.25 1.97 4.71
CA LEU A 59 -18.32 2.04 3.59
C LEU A 59 -17.86 3.47 3.32
N LYS A 60 -18.77 4.46 3.42
CA LYS A 60 -18.41 5.90 3.35
C LYS A 60 -17.40 6.27 4.45
N LYS A 61 -17.60 5.79 5.67
CA LYS A 61 -16.68 6.04 6.79
C LYS A 61 -15.31 5.40 6.54
N GLU A 62 -15.28 4.18 6.01
CA GLU A 62 -14.03 3.52 5.62
C GLU A 62 -13.30 4.27 4.50
N LEU A 63 -14.01 4.73 3.46
CA LEU A 63 -13.42 5.51 2.37
C LEU A 63 -12.79 6.82 2.89
N SER A 64 -13.49 7.57 3.74
CA SER A 64 -12.92 8.77 4.37
C SER A 64 -11.69 8.44 5.23
N GLY A 65 -11.73 7.31 5.95
CA GLY A 65 -10.58 6.80 6.70
C GLY A 65 -9.38 6.46 5.81
N VAL A 66 -9.64 5.85 4.65
CA VAL A 66 -8.63 5.50 3.65
C VAL A 66 -8.01 6.75 3.04
N CYS A 67 -8.80 7.75 2.62
CA CYS A 67 -8.27 9.02 2.11
C CYS A 67 -7.32 9.67 3.14
N LYS A 68 -7.73 9.73 4.41
CA LYS A 68 -6.91 10.29 5.50
C LYS A 68 -5.66 9.46 5.80
N ALA A 69 -5.73 8.14 5.71
CA ALA A 69 -4.60 7.25 6.00
C ALA A 69 -3.57 7.22 4.85
N CYS A 70 -4.02 7.09 3.61
CA CYS A 70 -3.18 7.03 2.42
C CYS A 70 -2.56 8.39 2.07
N PHE A 71 -3.27 9.49 2.34
CA PHE A 71 -2.79 10.85 2.04
C PHE A 71 -2.55 11.68 3.33
N SER A 72 -2.13 11.02 4.40
CA SER A 72 -1.78 11.66 5.67
C SER A 72 -0.64 12.69 5.52
N ALA A 73 -0.48 13.61 6.48
CA ALA A 73 0.60 14.61 6.46
C ALA A 73 2.01 13.98 6.36
N ASP A 74 2.19 12.78 6.92
CA ASP A 74 3.44 12.01 6.80
C ASP A 74 3.66 11.53 5.35
N ALA A 75 2.61 11.01 4.71
CA ALA A 75 2.67 10.59 3.30
C ALA A 75 2.88 11.78 2.36
N VAL A 76 2.27 12.94 2.64
CA VAL A 76 2.49 14.19 1.89
C VAL A 76 3.95 14.63 1.95
N THR A 77 4.62 14.41 3.08
CA THR A 77 6.00 14.84 3.28
C THR A 77 6.99 13.84 2.70
N LYS A 78 6.75 12.53 2.84
CA LYS A 78 7.66 11.47 2.39
C LYS A 78 7.48 11.04 0.93
N HIS A 79 6.25 11.18 0.41
CA HIS A 79 5.88 10.68 -0.92
C HIS A 79 5.15 11.79 -1.72
N VAL A 80 5.82 12.95 -1.85
CA VAL A 80 5.25 14.16 -2.46
C VAL A 80 4.69 13.91 -3.88
N GLU A 81 5.42 13.17 -4.71
CA GLU A 81 5.00 12.91 -6.10
C GLU A 81 3.77 12.00 -6.18
N PHE A 82 3.74 10.93 -5.36
CA PHE A 82 2.57 10.06 -5.21
C PHE A 82 1.33 10.85 -4.78
N VAL A 83 1.47 11.72 -3.77
CA VAL A 83 0.34 12.52 -3.31
C VAL A 83 -0.09 13.50 -4.40
N ARG A 84 0.84 14.17 -5.08
CA ARG A 84 0.50 15.11 -6.16
C ARG A 84 -0.25 14.44 -7.31
N GLU A 85 0.13 13.21 -7.66
CA GLU A 85 -0.42 12.48 -8.81
C GLU A 85 -1.80 11.87 -8.50
N TYR A 86 -1.97 11.24 -7.35
CA TYR A 86 -3.17 10.44 -7.07
C TYR A 86 -4.20 11.13 -6.17
N LYS A 87 -3.78 12.03 -5.25
CA LYS A 87 -4.67 12.54 -4.20
C LYS A 87 -5.91 13.23 -4.77
N GLN A 88 -5.72 14.18 -5.68
CA GLN A 88 -6.82 15.00 -6.18
C GLN A 88 -7.88 14.18 -6.91
N GLY A 89 -7.46 13.27 -7.78
CA GLY A 89 -8.37 12.36 -8.49
C GLY A 89 -9.07 11.40 -7.52
N PHE A 90 -8.31 10.81 -6.60
CA PHE A 90 -8.84 9.82 -5.68
C PHE A 90 -9.87 10.44 -4.73
N GLU A 91 -9.57 11.59 -4.13
CA GLU A 91 -10.52 12.33 -3.28
C GLU A 91 -11.74 12.78 -4.09
N HIS A 92 -11.56 13.24 -5.34
CA HIS A 92 -12.67 13.65 -6.18
C HIS A 92 -13.67 12.50 -6.44
N ASP A 93 -13.18 11.29 -6.71
CA ASP A 93 -14.02 10.14 -7.09
C ASP A 93 -14.53 9.31 -5.91
N LEU A 94 -13.79 9.27 -4.80
CA LEU A 94 -14.01 8.32 -3.70
C LEU A 94 -14.23 8.98 -2.34
N ASP A 95 -14.06 10.30 -2.21
CA ASP A 95 -14.37 11.00 -0.96
C ASP A 95 -15.90 11.24 -0.83
N PRO A 96 -16.54 10.79 0.27
CA PRO A 96 -17.98 10.95 0.47
C PRO A 96 -18.46 12.40 0.61
N GLU A 97 -17.57 13.35 0.85
CA GLU A 97 -17.86 14.79 0.89
C GLU A 97 -17.71 15.44 -0.51
N SER A 98 -17.16 14.72 -1.49
CA SER A 98 -17.03 15.18 -2.88
C SER A 98 -18.38 15.24 -3.60
N LYS A 99 -18.56 16.27 -4.43
CA LYS A 99 -19.75 16.42 -5.28
C LYS A 99 -19.89 15.31 -6.33
N SER A 100 -18.79 14.67 -6.69
CA SER A 100 -18.75 13.59 -7.68
C SER A 100 -18.85 12.21 -7.05
N PHE A 101 -19.07 12.11 -5.74
CA PHE A 101 -19.19 10.85 -5.03
C PHE A 101 -20.33 9.99 -5.63
N PRO A 102 -20.10 8.69 -5.86
CA PRO A 102 -21.09 7.79 -6.44
C PRO A 102 -22.34 7.69 -5.57
N VAL A 103 -23.52 7.82 -6.19
CA VAL A 103 -24.80 7.70 -5.48
C VAL A 103 -25.17 6.25 -5.23
N SER A 104 -24.69 5.33 -6.08
CA SER A 104 -24.96 3.89 -5.99
C SER A 104 -23.71 3.05 -5.71
N LEU A 105 -23.91 1.89 -5.10
CA LEU A 105 -22.84 0.90 -4.89
C LEU A 105 -22.24 0.41 -6.24
N ALA A 106 -23.06 0.30 -7.29
CA ALA A 106 -22.60 -0.06 -8.63
C ALA A 106 -21.61 0.96 -9.21
N GLU A 107 -21.91 2.25 -9.11
CA GLU A 107 -21.00 3.32 -9.57
C GLU A 107 -19.73 3.37 -8.73
N LEU A 108 -19.83 3.20 -7.41
CA LEU A 108 -18.66 3.12 -6.54
C LEU A 108 -17.76 1.94 -6.94
N THR A 109 -18.35 0.78 -7.18
CA THR A 109 -17.61 -0.40 -7.62
C THR A 109 -16.95 -0.16 -8.98
N LYS A 110 -17.62 0.54 -9.90
CA LYS A 110 -17.04 0.91 -11.20
C LYS A 110 -15.83 1.83 -11.05
N ARG A 111 -15.95 2.91 -10.26
CA ARG A 111 -14.82 3.81 -9.98
C ARG A 111 -13.66 3.11 -9.29
N LEU A 112 -13.94 2.24 -8.32
CA LEU A 112 -12.90 1.44 -7.66
C LEU A 112 -12.20 0.48 -8.63
N LYS A 113 -12.90 -0.06 -9.65
CA LYS A 113 -12.26 -0.85 -10.72
C LYS A 113 -11.36 -0.02 -11.61
N GLU A 114 -11.80 1.18 -12.00
CA GLU A 114 -11.01 2.11 -12.81
C GLU A 114 -9.72 2.49 -12.06
N TRP A 115 -9.85 2.91 -10.80
CA TRP A 115 -8.73 3.19 -9.91
C TRP A 115 -7.81 1.99 -9.71
N LYS A 116 -8.37 0.79 -9.51
CA LYS A 116 -7.58 -0.44 -9.44
C LYS A 116 -6.76 -0.62 -10.72
N SER A 117 -7.36 -0.47 -11.90
CA SER A 117 -6.69 -0.67 -13.18
C SER A 117 -5.55 0.34 -13.38
N ILE A 118 -5.78 1.61 -13.04
CA ILE A 118 -4.77 2.67 -13.13
C ILE A 118 -3.60 2.37 -12.20
N LEU A 119 -3.89 2.12 -10.92
CA LEU A 119 -2.86 1.84 -9.92
C LEU A 119 -2.10 0.55 -10.24
N GLN A 120 -2.80 -0.48 -10.69
CA GLN A 120 -2.19 -1.74 -11.09
C GLN A 120 -1.26 -1.53 -12.29
N SER A 121 -1.70 -0.83 -13.34
CA SER A 121 -0.85 -0.51 -14.49
C SER A 121 0.37 0.30 -14.09
N ASN A 122 0.23 1.28 -13.20
CA ASN A 122 1.33 2.13 -12.77
C ASN A 122 2.32 1.38 -11.87
N VAL A 123 1.85 0.44 -11.05
CA VAL A 123 2.72 -0.46 -10.27
C VAL A 123 3.45 -1.41 -11.21
N GLU A 124 2.77 -2.04 -12.18
CA GLU A 124 3.39 -2.96 -13.14
C GLU A 124 4.38 -2.26 -14.08
N ASP A 125 4.16 -0.99 -14.43
CA ASP A 125 5.11 -0.18 -15.23
C ASP A 125 6.35 0.18 -14.41
N ARG A 126 6.17 0.54 -13.13
CA ARG A 126 7.26 0.97 -12.26
C ARG A 126 8.03 -0.19 -11.61
N PHE A 127 7.43 -1.37 -11.50
CA PHE A 127 8.08 -2.56 -10.97
C PHE A 127 8.26 -3.65 -12.02
N PRO A 128 9.50 -4.08 -12.29
CA PRO A 128 9.71 -5.30 -13.04
C PRO A 128 9.15 -6.49 -12.25
N ALA A 129 8.52 -7.45 -12.94
CA ALA A 129 7.95 -8.66 -12.33
C ALA A 129 8.99 -9.52 -11.58
N VAL A 130 10.28 -9.26 -11.80
CA VAL A 130 11.39 -9.90 -11.11
C VAL A 130 12.42 -8.83 -10.77
N LEU A 131 12.82 -8.77 -9.50
CA LEU A 131 13.96 -8.00 -9.02
C LEU A 131 15.11 -8.96 -8.74
N ARG A 132 16.32 -8.57 -9.11
CA ARG A 132 17.51 -9.35 -8.76
C ARG A 132 18.06 -8.84 -7.44
N LEU A 133 18.22 -9.74 -6.48
CA LEU A 133 18.73 -9.39 -5.15
C LEU A 133 20.10 -8.69 -5.22
N GLU A 134 20.93 -9.05 -6.21
CA GLU A 134 22.24 -8.44 -6.45
C GLU A 134 22.20 -6.96 -6.86
N ASP A 135 21.10 -6.54 -7.49
CA ASP A 135 20.88 -5.16 -7.90
C ASP A 135 20.24 -4.35 -6.76
N GLU A 136 19.35 -4.99 -5.97
CA GLU A 136 18.61 -4.35 -4.89
C GLU A 136 19.38 -4.26 -3.56
N SER A 137 20.19 -5.27 -3.24
CA SER A 137 21.01 -5.28 -2.01
C SER A 137 22.23 -6.18 -2.14
N LYS A 138 23.39 -5.53 -2.36
CA LYS A 138 24.70 -6.19 -2.31
C LYS A 138 24.97 -6.80 -0.93
N MET A 139 24.51 -6.18 0.16
CA MET A 139 24.69 -6.69 1.51
C MET A 139 23.94 -8.01 1.75
N LEU A 140 22.70 -8.13 1.25
CA LEU A 140 21.96 -9.40 1.37
C LEU A 140 22.50 -10.49 0.44
N ARG A 141 23.04 -10.11 -0.72
CA ARG A 141 23.71 -11.05 -1.62
C ARG A 141 25.00 -11.60 -1.00
N ASP A 142 25.79 -10.72 -0.40
CA ASP A 142 27.11 -11.07 0.15
C ASP A 142 27.00 -11.59 1.60
N PHE A 143 25.79 -11.70 2.15
CA PHE A 143 25.53 -12.28 3.46
C PHE A 143 25.96 -13.74 3.49
N ASN A 144 26.92 -14.07 4.35
CA ASN A 144 27.44 -15.41 4.50
C ASN A 144 27.12 -15.95 5.91
N VAL A 145 26.64 -17.19 5.98
CA VAL A 145 26.23 -17.83 7.24
C VAL A 145 27.42 -18.00 8.20
N VAL A 146 28.65 -17.94 7.68
CA VAL A 146 29.90 -18.03 8.46
C VAL A 146 30.10 -16.80 9.37
N ASP A 147 29.54 -15.64 9.04
CA ASP A 147 29.61 -14.42 9.89
C ASP A 147 28.69 -14.50 11.13
N VAL A 148 27.92 -15.58 11.24
CA VAL A 148 26.92 -15.82 12.28
C VAL A 148 27.42 -16.79 13.36
N GLU A 149 28.52 -17.51 13.12
CA GLU A 149 29.16 -18.47 14.04
C GLU A 149 30.02 -17.82 15.14
#